data_AF-A0A9P6BFD2-F1
#
_entry.id   AF-A0A9P6BFD2-F1
#
_cell.length_a   1.000
_cell.length_b   1.000
_cell.length_c   1.000
_cell.angle_alpha   90.00
_cell.angle_beta   90.00
_cell.angle_gamma   90.00
#
_symmetry.space_group_name_H-M   'P 1'
#
loop_
_entity.id
_entity.type
_entity.pdbx_description
1 polymer ?
#
loop_
_entity_poly.entity_id
_entity_poly.type
_entity_poly.pdbx_seq_one_letter_code
_entity_poly.pdbx_strand_id
1 'polypeptide(L)'
;MGIASFFRRYYGEDDKILSLSPFEMELDQYEPFYQKARRGIEDRRTKQVFAFIDMGGHWGVAVVDLERCEVAFGDCLNQPAPTDRISALVNWIRPRDRDEAHWRWATKQASKFEVPEMERPESSGILAA
;
A
#
# COMPACT_ATOMS: atom_id res chain seq x y z
N MET A 1 -12.01 -9.98 10.89
CA MET A 1 -10.53 -10.00 10.77
C MET A 1 -10.19 -9.05 9.64
N GLY A 2 -9.42 -7.97 9.84
CA GLY A 2 -9.27 -6.91 8.84
C GLY A 2 -8.38 -7.31 7.65
N ILE A 3 -8.51 -6.64 6.49
CA ILE A 3 -7.76 -6.95 5.26
C ILE A 3 -6.24 -6.89 5.45
N ALA A 4 -5.77 -5.95 6.28
CA ALA A 4 -4.37 -5.87 6.66
C ALA A 4 -3.89 -7.08 7.48
N SER A 5 -4.73 -7.65 8.34
CA SER A 5 -4.38 -8.85 9.11
C SER A 5 -4.30 -10.11 8.24
N PHE A 6 -5.11 -10.21 7.18
CA PHE A 6 -5.00 -11.27 6.18
C PHE A 6 -3.69 -11.16 5.38
N PHE A 7 -3.34 -9.97 4.89
CA PHE A 7 -2.10 -9.77 4.15
C PHE A 7 -0.85 -9.95 5.01
N ARG A 8 -0.84 -9.46 6.25
CA ARG A 8 0.27 -9.70 7.20
C ARG A 8 0.51 -11.20 7.41
N ARG A 9 -0.57 -12.00 7.40
CA ARG A 9 -0.47 -13.46 7.50
C ARG A 9 0.00 -14.13 6.20
N TYR A 10 -0.35 -13.58 5.04
CA TYR A 10 -0.03 -14.15 3.73
C TYR A 10 1.39 -13.79 3.24
N TYR A 11 1.81 -12.54 3.41
CA TYR A 11 3.12 -12.02 2.99
C TYR A 11 4.17 -12.00 4.10
N GLY A 12 3.74 -12.24 5.36
CA GLY A 12 4.59 -12.15 6.55
C GLY A 12 4.64 -10.74 7.14
N GLU A 13 4.80 -10.66 8.47
CA GLU A 13 5.01 -9.40 9.20
C GLU A 13 6.46 -9.43 9.72
N ASP A 14 7.34 -8.69 9.03
CA ASP A 14 8.73 -8.41 9.43
C ASP A 14 8.93 -6.89 9.31
N ASP A 15 9.90 -6.32 10.01
CA ASP A 15 10.30 -4.91 9.97
C ASP A 15 10.60 -4.41 8.54
N LYS A 16 10.76 -5.32 7.57
CA LYS A 16 10.96 -5.06 6.14
C LYS A 16 9.68 -4.79 5.35
N ILE A 17 8.53 -5.26 5.82
CA ILE A 17 7.25 -5.16 5.12
C ILE A 17 6.29 -4.32 5.96
N LEU A 18 5.78 -3.24 5.37
CA LEU A 18 4.76 -2.41 5.98
C LEU A 18 3.42 -2.60 5.26
N SER A 19 2.38 -3.03 5.98
CA SER A 19 1.03 -3.11 5.45
C SER A 19 0.14 -2.02 6.04
N LEU A 20 -0.45 -1.19 5.18
CA LEU A 20 -1.27 -0.03 5.55
C LEU A 20 -2.73 -0.27 5.16
N SER A 21 -3.57 -0.45 6.17
CA SER A 21 -5.02 -0.48 6.03
C SER A 21 -5.59 0.89 5.66
N PRO A 22 -6.69 0.97 4.90
CA PRO A 22 -7.43 2.21 4.68
C PRO A 22 -7.91 2.88 5.97
N PHE A 23 -8.30 2.08 6.97
CA PHE A 23 -8.73 2.59 8.28
C PHE A 23 -7.56 3.18 9.07
N GLU A 24 -6.37 2.61 8.88
CA GLU A 24 -5.15 3.17 9.45
C GLU A 24 -4.79 4.46 8.70
N MET A 25 -5.21 4.65 7.44
CA MET A 25 -4.92 5.81 6.60
C MET A 25 -5.77 7.07 6.88
N GLU A 26 -6.88 6.96 7.62
CA GLU A 26 -7.89 8.03 7.74
C GLU A 26 -8.15 8.54 9.17
N LEU A 27 -7.51 7.99 10.20
CA LEU A 27 -7.87 8.27 11.60
C LEU A 27 -6.66 8.72 12.45
N ASP A 28 -6.77 9.89 13.08
CA ASP A 28 -5.77 10.50 13.97
C ASP A 28 -5.29 9.58 15.10
N GLN A 29 -6.12 8.62 15.52
CA GLN A 29 -5.78 7.64 16.56
C GLN A 29 -4.64 6.67 16.16
N TYR A 30 -4.30 6.58 14.88
CA TYR A 30 -3.18 5.77 14.38
C TYR A 30 -1.88 6.56 14.23
N GLU A 31 -1.83 7.82 14.66
CA GLU A 31 -0.60 8.65 14.66
C GLU A 31 0.63 7.90 15.22
N PRO A 32 0.56 7.14 16.34
CA PRO A 32 1.71 6.38 16.83
C PRO A 32 2.18 5.28 15.85
N PHE A 33 1.24 4.64 15.15
CA PHE A 33 1.55 3.64 14.13
C PHE A 33 2.24 4.29 12.92
N TYR A 34 1.72 5.42 12.44
CA TYR A 34 2.33 6.16 11.35
C TYR A 34 3.73 6.66 11.68
N GLN A 35 3.94 7.18 12.89
CA GLN A 35 5.27 7.60 13.33
C GLN A 35 6.25 6.42 13.36
N LYS A 36 5.82 5.25 13.85
CA LYS A 36 6.62 4.02 13.83
C LYS A 36 6.93 3.58 12.38
N ALA A 37 5.93 3.58 11.51
CA ALA A 37 6.06 3.21 10.10
C ALA A 37 7.03 4.14 9.37
N ARG A 38 6.85 5.46 9.56
CA ARG A 38 7.72 6.50 9.01
C ARG A 38 9.15 6.35 9.49
N ARG A 39 9.36 6.08 10.77
CA ARG A 39 10.69 5.80 11.32
C ARG A 39 11.32 4.55 10.70
N GLY A 40 10.54 3.49 10.49
CA GLY A 40 11.02 2.28 9.79
C GLY A 40 11.51 2.57 8.36
N ILE A 41 10.80 3.45 7.64
CA ILE A 41 11.18 3.93 6.31
C ILE A 41 12.45 4.79 6.37
N GLU A 42 12.50 5.77 7.27
CA GLU A 42 13.65 6.67 7.44
C GLU A 42 14.91 5.92 7.89
N ASP A 43 14.77 4.91 8.77
CA ASP A 43 15.83 4.00 9.20
C ASP A 43 16.21 2.95 8.11
N ARG A 44 15.53 2.96 6.95
CA ARG A 44 15.68 1.97 5.85
C ARG A 44 15.46 0.51 6.25
N ARG A 45 14.72 0.29 7.34
CA ARG A 45 14.29 -1.05 7.77
C ARG A 45 13.17 -1.55 6.87
N THR A 46 12.19 -0.69 6.59
CA THR A 46 11.11 -0.98 5.65
C THR A 46 11.63 -0.96 4.22
N LYS A 47 11.41 -2.06 3.49
CA LYS A 47 11.81 -2.22 2.08
C LYS A 47 10.60 -2.15 1.14
N GLN A 48 9.46 -2.65 1.60
CA GLN A 48 8.26 -2.74 0.79
C GLN A 48 7.04 -2.27 1.58
N VAL A 49 6.16 -1.53 0.90
CA VAL A 49 4.90 -1.05 1.46
C VAL A 49 3.75 -1.62 0.64
N PHE A 50 2.80 -2.26 1.32
CA PHE A 50 1.52 -2.70 0.77
C PHE A 50 0.43 -1.79 1.32
N ALA A 51 -0.21 -0.99 0.47
CA ALA A 51 -1.26 -0.08 0.87
C ALA A 51 -2.58 -0.46 0.21
N PHE A 52 -3.60 -0.64 1.03
CA PHE A 52 -4.95 -0.91 0.58
C PHE A 52 -5.65 0.39 0.21
N ILE A 53 -6.18 0.44 -1.00
CA ILE A 53 -6.82 1.63 -1.54
C ILE A 53 -8.30 1.32 -1.79
N ASP A 54 -9.18 2.11 -1.19
CA ASP A 54 -10.61 2.05 -1.50
C ASP A 54 -10.82 2.51 -2.94
N MET A 55 -11.63 1.78 -3.70
CA MET A 55 -11.96 2.10 -5.08
C MET A 55 -13.46 2.40 -5.25
N GLY A 56 -14.17 2.73 -4.16
CA GLY A 56 -15.59 3.10 -4.20
C GLY A 56 -16.50 1.89 -4.37
N GLY A 57 -16.29 0.86 -3.54
CA GLY A 57 -17.09 -0.38 -3.51
C GLY A 57 -16.28 -1.67 -3.64
N HIS A 58 -14.97 -1.57 -3.87
CA HIS A 58 -14.02 -2.67 -3.81
C HIS A 58 -12.63 -2.13 -3.41
N TRP A 59 -11.67 -3.02 -3.19
CA TRP A 59 -10.32 -2.67 -2.75
C TRP A 59 -9.27 -3.02 -3.78
N GLY A 60 -8.31 -2.13 -3.96
CA GLY A 60 -7.05 -2.39 -4.65
C GLY A 60 -5.87 -2.40 -3.67
N VAL A 61 -4.72 -2.87 -4.13
CA VAL A 61 -3.46 -2.89 -3.38
C VAL A 61 -2.40 -2.20 -4.21
N ALA A 62 -1.85 -1.12 -3.66
CA ALA A 62 -0.62 -0.52 -4.16
C ALA A 62 0.57 -1.17 -3.44
N VAL A 63 1.56 -1.59 -4.22
CA VAL A 63 2.81 -2.15 -3.76
C VAL A 63 3.92 -1.17 -4.12
N VAL A 64 4.67 -0.73 -3.13
CA VAL A 64 5.78 0.21 -3.33
C VAL A 64 7.06 -0.42 -2.81
N ASP A 65 8.00 -0.66 -3.72
CA ASP A 65 9.35 -1.10 -3.39
C ASP A 65 10.23 0.14 -3.19
N LEU A 66 10.64 0.38 -1.94
CA LEU A 66 11.44 1.53 -1.53
C LEU A 66 12.91 1.40 -1.91
N GLU A 67 13.40 0.17 -2.18
CA GLU A 67 14.79 -0.05 -2.58
C GLU A 67 14.97 0.20 -4.06
N ARG A 68 14.07 -0.38 -4.86
CA ARG A 68 14.04 -0.32 -6.33
C ARG A 68 13.33 0.91 -6.88
N CYS A 69 12.63 1.65 -6.01
CA CYS A 69 11.78 2.78 -6.39
C CYS A 69 10.69 2.38 -7.40
N GLU A 70 10.10 1.21 -7.21
CA GLU A 70 9.07 0.66 -8.10
C GLU A 70 7.69 0.78 -7.45
N VAL A 71 6.67 0.98 -8.28
CA VAL A 71 5.27 0.99 -7.87
C VAL A 71 4.52 -0.02 -8.72
N ALA A 72 3.67 -0.81 -8.08
CA ALA A 72 2.74 -1.70 -8.73
C ALA A 72 1.35 -1.51 -8.12
N PHE A 73 0.31 -1.78 -8.90
CA PHE A 73 -1.06 -1.77 -8.42
C PHE A 73 -1.81 -2.97 -8.96
N GLY A 74 -2.64 -3.56 -8.11
CA GLY A 74 -3.52 -4.65 -8.46
C GLY A 74 -4.85 -4.52 -7.76
N ASP A 75 -5.92 -4.90 -8.43
CA ASP A 75 -7.25 -5.05 -7.86
C ASP A 75 -7.96 -6.25 -8.50
N CYS A 76 -8.97 -6.78 -7.82
CA CYS A 76 -9.68 -7.98 -8.28
C CYS A 76 -10.59 -7.74 -9.49
N LEU A 77 -10.88 -6.49 -9.85
CA LEU A 77 -11.69 -6.10 -10.99
C LEU A 77 -10.84 -5.60 -12.17
N ASN A 78 -9.50 -5.61 -12.03
CA ASN A 78 -8.53 -5.14 -13.00
C ASN A 78 -8.86 -3.71 -13.52
N GLN A 79 -9.27 -2.84 -12.60
CA GLN A 79 -9.51 -1.43 -12.86
C GLN A 79 -8.19 -0.67 -13.07
N PRO A 80 -8.24 0.50 -13.72
CA PRO A 80 -7.09 1.39 -13.78
C PRO A 80 -6.62 1.80 -12.38
N ALA A 81 -5.30 1.92 -12.23
CA ALA A 81 -4.71 2.36 -10.96
C ALA A 81 -5.17 3.78 -10.58
N PRO A 82 -5.55 4.02 -9.31
CA PRO A 82 -5.95 5.33 -8.83
C PRO A 82 -4.72 6.22 -8.60
N THR A 83 -4.17 6.78 -9.69
CA THR A 83 -2.88 7.50 -9.71
C THR A 83 -2.78 8.59 -8.65
N ASP A 84 -3.86 9.31 -8.36
CA ASP A 84 -3.87 10.37 -7.34
C ASP A 84 -3.66 9.82 -5.93
N ARG A 85 -4.33 8.72 -5.59
CA ARG A 85 -4.21 8.05 -4.28
C ARG A 85 -2.83 7.42 -4.11
N ILE A 86 -2.32 6.78 -5.16
CA ILE A 86 -0.96 6.22 -5.18
C ILE A 86 0.09 7.34 -5.09
N SER A 87 -0.13 8.47 -5.75
CA SER A 87 0.79 9.61 -5.65
C SER A 87 0.83 10.19 -4.23
N ALA A 88 -0.31 10.31 -3.57
CA ALA A 88 -0.38 10.75 -2.18
C ALA A 88 0.36 9.78 -1.24
N LEU A 89 0.14 8.47 -1.43
CA LEU A 89 0.87 7.42 -0.71
C LEU A 89 2.39 7.54 -0.91
N VAL A 90 2.85 7.59 -2.16
CA VAL A 90 4.28 7.68 -2.50
C VAL A 90 4.91 8.94 -1.91
N ASN A 91 4.21 10.09 -1.96
CA ASN A 91 4.70 11.31 -1.33
C ASN A 91 4.84 11.20 0.19
N TRP A 92 4.01 10.38 0.83
CA TRP A 92 4.08 10.12 2.26
C TRP A 92 5.23 9.17 2.63
N ILE A 93 5.43 8.08 1.86
CA ILE A 93 6.42 7.03 2.18
C ILE A 93 7.79 7.22 1.53
N ARG A 94 7.97 8.13 0.56
CA ARG A 94 9.25 8.28 -0.13
C ARG A 94 10.33 8.77 0.86
N PRO A 95 11.52 8.14 0.88
CA PRO A 95 12.66 8.66 1.61
C PRO A 95 13.02 10.07 1.11
N ARG A 96 13.35 10.99 2.03
CA ARG A 96 13.61 12.41 1.70
C ARG A 96 14.88 12.63 0.86
N ASP A 97 15.77 11.66 0.84
CA ASP A 97 17.04 11.66 0.12
C ASP A 97 16.94 11.10 -1.32
N ARG A 98 15.75 10.64 -1.74
CA ARG A 98 15.51 10.10 -3.08
C ARG A 98 14.89 11.15 -4.00
N ASP A 99 15.23 11.07 -5.29
CA ASP A 99 14.74 12.00 -6.33
C ASP A 99 13.21 11.90 -6.51
N GLU A 100 12.53 13.02 -6.27
CA GLU A 100 11.09 13.18 -6.45
C GLU A 100 10.65 12.95 -7.91
N ALA A 101 11.45 13.35 -8.89
CA ALA A 101 11.10 13.16 -10.30
C ALA A 101 11.02 11.68 -10.67
N HIS A 102 11.93 10.87 -10.14
CA HIS A 102 11.95 9.42 -10.33
C HIS A 102 10.71 8.75 -9.71
N TRP A 103 10.33 9.13 -8.49
CA TRP A 103 9.12 8.61 -7.83
C TRP A 103 7.83 8.98 -8.57
N ARG A 104 7.72 10.23 -9.06
CA ARG A 104 6.58 10.65 -9.89
C ARG A 104 6.49 9.86 -11.19
N TRP A 105 7.63 9.49 -11.78
CA TRP A 105 7.67 8.63 -12.96
C TRP A 105 7.24 7.20 -12.64
N ALA A 106 7.76 6.60 -11.55
CA ALA A 106 7.41 5.25 -11.13
C ALA A 106 5.90 5.08 -10.86
N THR A 107 5.27 6.06 -10.20
CA THR A 107 3.82 6.07 -9.98
C THR A 107 3.02 6.07 -11.28
N LYS A 108 3.49 6.81 -12.30
CA LYS A 108 2.83 6.85 -13.63
C LYS A 108 3.03 5.55 -14.42
N GLN A 109 4.07 4.78 -14.10
CA GLN A 109 4.40 3.50 -14.73
C GLN A 109 3.97 2.32 -13.85
N ALA A 110 3.03 2.52 -12.92
CA ALA A 110 2.64 1.49 -11.98
C ALA A 110 2.28 0.19 -12.71
N SER A 111 3.12 -0.84 -12.49
CA SER A 111 2.97 -2.14 -13.15
C SER A 111 1.76 -2.89 -12.57
N LYS A 112 1.20 -3.84 -13.32
CA LYS A 112 0.13 -4.68 -12.79
C LYS A 112 0.69 -5.65 -11.75
N PHE A 113 0.05 -5.67 -10.59
CA PHE A 113 0.30 -6.64 -9.53
C PHE A 113 -0.84 -7.67 -9.52
N GLU A 114 -0.50 -8.95 -9.58
CA GLU A 114 -1.52 -10.00 -9.44
C GLU A 114 -1.97 -10.08 -7.97
N VAL A 115 -3.23 -9.73 -7.73
CA VAL A 115 -3.90 -9.97 -6.46
C VAL A 115 -4.49 -11.37 -6.52
N PRO A 116 -4.34 -12.21 -5.48
CA PRO A 116 -5.00 -13.51 -5.43
C PRO A 116 -6.48 -13.39 -5.76
N GLU A 117 -6.97 -14.21 -6.69
CA GLU A 117 -8.40 -14.27 -7.01
C GLU A 117 -9.19 -14.58 -5.74
N MET A 118 -10.05 -13.66 -5.34
CA MET A 118 -11.01 -13.94 -4.27
C MET A 118 -12.17 -14.73 -4.88
N GLU A 119 -12.46 -15.92 -4.34
CA GLU A 119 -13.59 -16.76 -4.76
C GLU A 119 -14.96 -16.04 -4.66
N ARG A 120 -15.03 -14.90 -3.96
CA ARG A 120 -16.22 -14.07 -3.76
C ARG A 120 -15.87 -12.59 -3.90
N PRO A 121 -16.22 -11.92 -5.02
CA PRO A 121 -15.99 -10.49 -5.24
C PRO A 121 -16.55 -9.60 -4.13
N GLU A 122 -17.68 -9.97 -3.53
CA GLU A 122 -18.29 -9.30 -2.37
C GLU A 122 -17.41 -9.36 -1.12
N SER A 123 -16.50 -10.34 -1.04
CA SER A 123 -15.54 -10.47 0.07
C SER A 123 -14.37 -9.52 -0.04
N SER A 124 -14.20 -8.84 -1.19
CA SER A 124 -13.24 -7.74 -1.30
C SER A 124 -13.53 -6.66 -0.26
N GLY A 125 -14.80 -6.38 0.04
CA GLY A 125 -15.24 -5.44 1.08
C GLY A 125 -15.50 -6.03 2.47
N ILE A 126 -15.60 -7.35 2.64
CA ILE A 126 -16.11 -7.97 3.91
C ILE A 126 -15.06 -8.01 5.04
N LEU A 127 -13.81 -7.63 4.79
CA LEU A 127 -12.84 -7.44 5.87
C LEU A 127 -12.90 -6.01 6.48
N ALA A 128 -13.93 -5.23 6.13
CA ALA A 128 -14.27 -3.92 6.72
C ALA A 128 -15.32 -3.98 7.86
N ALA A 129 -15.68 -5.18 8.35
CA ALA A 129 -16.55 -5.37 9.52
C ALA A 129 -15.79 -5.82 10.77
#